data_AF-A0A4V2Z954-F1
#
_entry.id   AF-A0A4V2Z954-F1
#
_cell.length_a   1.000
_cell.length_b   1.000
_cell.length_c   1.000
_cell.angle_alpha   90.00
_cell.angle_beta   90.00
_cell.angle_gamma   90.00
#
_symmetry.space_group_name_H-M   'P 1'
#
loop_
_entity.id
_entity.type
_entity.pdbx_description
1 polymer ?
#
loop_
_entity_poly.entity_id
_entity_poly.type
_entity_poly.pdbx_seq_one_letter_code
_entity_poly.pdbx_strand_id
1 'polypeptide(L)'
;METNEIKNLETIKRLTASCLSTLKPVEDKSEIYTAEIRVYDYYELASVIRNLLKLCIVALDQDGAEVPITIKNQVIDVGLILGIALQLFPIDEFELLNEISILFPAVSKNEDENIIKK
;
A
#
# COMPACT_ATOMS: atom_id res chain seq x y z
N MET A 1 20.87 -22.64 -13.87
CA MET A 1 19.91 -21.55 -14.12
C MET A 1 18.56 -21.88 -13.47
N GLU A 2 18.00 -23.07 -13.72
CA GLU A 2 16.74 -23.58 -13.12
C GLU A 2 16.71 -23.58 -11.57
N THR A 3 17.84 -23.83 -10.90
CA THR A 3 17.91 -23.88 -9.42
C THR A 3 17.68 -22.53 -8.75
N ASN A 4 18.01 -21.43 -9.44
CA ASN A 4 17.83 -20.07 -8.90
C ASN A 4 16.37 -19.60 -9.07
N GLU A 5 15.72 -20.00 -10.17
CA GLU A 5 14.31 -19.72 -10.44
C GLU A 5 13.39 -20.42 -9.44
N ILE A 6 13.66 -21.68 -9.11
CA ILE A 6 12.90 -22.45 -8.10
C ILE A 6 13.03 -21.82 -6.71
N LYS A 7 14.23 -21.37 -6.33
CA LYS A 7 14.49 -20.72 -5.04
C LYS A 7 13.80 -19.36 -4.91
N ASN A 8 13.71 -18.61 -6.01
CA ASN A 8 12.97 -17.35 -6.05
C ASN A 8 11.46 -17.58 -5.92
N LEU A 9 10.92 -18.64 -6.55
CA LEU A 9 9.50 -18.99 -6.46
C LEU A 9 9.07 -19.37 -5.02
N GLU A 10 9.89 -20.15 -4.31
CA GLU A 10 9.64 -20.50 -2.90
C GLU A 10 9.69 -19.26 -1.99
N THR A 11 10.60 -18.33 -2.28
CA THR A 11 10.71 -17.07 -1.56
C THR A 11 9.48 -16.20 -1.77
N ILE A 12 8.99 -16.08 -3.01
CA ILE A 12 7.75 -15.33 -3.33
C ILE A 12 6.54 -15.95 -2.62
N LYS A 13 6.38 -17.27 -2.65
CA LYS A 13 5.27 -17.96 -1.97
C LYS A 13 5.25 -17.66 -0.47
N ARG A 14 6.41 -17.68 0.18
CA ARG A 14 6.52 -17.36 1.61
C ARG A 14 6.12 -15.91 1.90
N LEU A 15 6.63 -14.97 1.10
CA LEU A 15 6.34 -13.55 1.31
C LEU A 15 4.87 -13.20 1.04
N THR A 16 4.24 -13.87 0.07
CA THR A 16 2.82 -13.67 -0.25
C THR A 16 1.93 -14.11 0.92
N ALA A 17 2.28 -15.21 1.58
CA ALA A 17 1.54 -15.71 2.74
C ALA A 17 1.71 -14.84 4.00
N SER A 18 2.83 -14.15 4.15
CA SER A 18 3.09 -13.27 5.30
C SER A 18 2.57 -11.85 5.11
N CYS A 19 2.70 -11.29 3.90
CA CYS A 19 2.43 -9.88 3.64
C CYS A 19 1.01 -9.61 3.11
N LEU A 20 0.25 -10.63 2.64
CA LEU A 20 -1.13 -10.46 2.16
C LEU A 20 -2.17 -10.94 3.19
N SER A 21 -2.14 -10.40 4.40
CA SER A 21 -2.89 -10.95 5.53
C SER A 21 -3.85 -9.96 6.22
N THR A 22 -4.15 -8.87 5.54
CA THR A 22 -4.73 -7.62 6.07
C THR A 22 -6.11 -7.78 6.72
N LEU A 23 -6.85 -8.86 6.47
CA LEU A 23 -8.21 -9.03 7.01
C LEU A 23 -8.38 -10.39 7.70
N LYS A 24 -8.54 -10.35 9.02
CA LYS A 24 -8.64 -11.52 9.91
C LYS A 24 -9.69 -11.31 11.00
N PRO A 25 -10.49 -12.32 11.37
CA PRO A 25 -11.39 -12.22 12.52
C PRO A 25 -10.58 -12.08 13.82
N VAL A 26 -11.04 -11.26 14.75
CA VAL A 26 -10.48 -11.25 16.11
C VAL A 26 -11.07 -12.47 16.82
N GLU A 27 -10.22 -13.45 17.17
CA GLU A 27 -10.65 -14.69 17.84
C GLU A 27 -11.17 -14.47 19.28
N ASP A 28 -11.01 -13.25 19.80
CA ASP A 28 -11.34 -12.90 21.18
C ASP A 28 -12.66 -12.13 21.27
N LYS A 29 -13.45 -12.40 22.32
CA LYS A 29 -14.83 -11.88 22.53
C LYS A 29 -14.89 -10.37 22.85
N SER A 30 -14.08 -9.54 22.21
CA SER A 30 -13.95 -8.12 22.50
C SER A 30 -14.89 -7.21 21.70
N GLU A 31 -15.82 -7.77 20.90
CA GLU A 31 -16.67 -6.99 19.97
C GLU A 31 -15.87 -6.15 18.94
N ILE A 32 -14.61 -6.51 18.68
CA ILE A 32 -13.75 -5.81 17.71
C ILE A 32 -13.70 -6.61 16.41
N TYR A 33 -14.03 -5.97 15.30
CA TYR A 33 -13.99 -6.56 13.96
C TYR A 33 -12.97 -5.83 13.09
N THR A 34 -12.31 -6.58 12.23
CA THR A 34 -11.43 -6.03 11.20
C THR A 34 -12.29 -5.55 10.02
N ALA A 35 -12.12 -4.29 9.59
CA ALA A 35 -12.90 -3.73 8.50
C ALA A 35 -12.26 -4.09 7.14
N GLU A 36 -12.89 -5.02 6.42
CA GLU A 36 -12.53 -5.33 5.04
C GLU A 36 -12.90 -4.16 4.12
N ILE A 37 -11.95 -3.28 3.82
CA ILE A 37 -12.13 -2.34 2.71
C ILE A 37 -11.87 -3.10 1.42
N ARG A 38 -12.95 -3.48 0.75
CA ARG A 38 -12.90 -4.06 -0.59
C ARG A 38 -12.49 -2.98 -1.58
N VAL A 39 -11.30 -3.15 -2.13
CA VAL A 39 -10.75 -2.38 -3.24
C VAL A 39 -10.49 -3.35 -4.40
N TYR A 40 -10.68 -2.87 -5.62
CA TYR A 40 -10.53 -3.59 -6.87
C TYR A 40 -9.07 -4.01 -7.10
N ASP A 41 -8.13 -3.13 -6.76
CA ASP A 41 -6.69 -3.38 -6.82
C ASP A 41 -5.90 -2.41 -5.90
N TYR A 42 -4.58 -2.55 -5.88
CA TYR A 42 -3.69 -1.65 -5.13
C TYR A 42 -3.71 -0.20 -5.63
N TYR A 43 -4.09 0.02 -6.88
CA TYR A 43 -4.21 1.37 -7.41
C TYR A 43 -5.43 2.07 -6.79
N GLU A 44 -6.56 1.37 -6.66
CA GLU A 44 -7.72 1.89 -5.95
C GLU A 44 -7.41 2.11 -4.47
N LEU A 45 -6.70 1.19 -3.80
CA LEU A 45 -6.25 1.38 -2.41
C LEU A 45 -5.40 2.65 -2.25
N ALA A 46 -4.39 2.81 -3.10
CA ALA A 46 -3.53 3.98 -3.10
C ALA A 46 -4.32 5.26 -3.41
N SER A 47 -5.32 5.18 -4.29
CA SER A 47 -6.22 6.28 -4.59
C SER A 47 -7.06 6.68 -3.37
N VAL A 48 -7.58 5.72 -2.61
CA VAL A 48 -8.31 5.97 -1.35
C VAL A 48 -7.40 6.70 -0.35
N ILE A 49 -6.22 6.14 -0.06
CA ILE A 49 -5.24 6.75 0.87
C ILE A 49 -4.89 8.17 0.42
N ARG A 50 -4.60 8.35 -0.88
CA ARG A 50 -4.25 9.66 -1.45
C ARG A 50 -5.38 10.68 -1.28
N ASN A 51 -6.64 10.28 -1.46
CA ASN A 51 -7.76 11.19 -1.28
C ASN A 51 -8.03 11.51 0.19
N LEU A 52 -7.81 10.57 1.12
CA LEU A 52 -7.84 10.85 2.56
C LEU A 52 -6.77 11.89 2.95
N LEU A 53 -5.55 11.76 2.43
CA LEU A 53 -4.48 12.74 2.67
C LEU A 53 -4.80 14.12 2.10
N LYS A 54 -5.37 14.19 0.89
CA LYS A 54 -5.83 15.46 0.31
C LYS A 54 -6.91 16.13 1.16
N LEU A 55 -7.86 15.34 1.68
CA LEU A 55 -8.89 15.85 2.57
C LEU A 55 -8.27 16.45 3.83
N CYS A 56 -7.29 15.78 4.44
CA CYS A 56 -6.57 16.33 5.59
C CYS A 56 -5.85 17.65 5.27
N ILE A 57 -5.21 17.76 4.10
CA ILE A 57 -4.54 19.00 3.67
C ILE A 57 -5.54 20.16 3.56
N VAL A 58 -6.69 19.92 2.92
CA VAL A 58 -7.74 20.93 2.74
C VAL A 58 -8.41 21.29 4.08
N ALA A 59 -8.63 20.30 4.95
CA ALA A 59 -9.21 20.49 6.28
C ALA A 59 -8.30 21.23 7.27
N LEU A 60 -6.98 21.23 7.06
CA LEU A 60 -6.03 22.01 7.84
C LEU A 60 -5.96 23.48 7.41
N ASP A 61 -6.38 23.78 6.17
CA ASP A 61 -6.49 25.15 5.68
C ASP A 61 -7.79 25.77 6.21
N GLN A 62 -7.67 26.76 7.10
CA GLN A 62 -8.81 27.37 7.80
C GLN A 62 -9.81 28.06 6.85
N ASP A 63 -9.36 28.41 5.64
CA ASP A 63 -10.18 28.99 4.58
C ASP A 63 -10.54 27.97 3.47
N GLY A 64 -10.04 26.74 3.55
CA GLY A 64 -10.08 25.76 2.45
C GLY A 64 -11.18 24.69 2.55
N ALA A 65 -11.65 24.34 3.75
CA ALA A 65 -12.66 23.31 3.95
C ALA A 65 -13.98 23.87 4.50
N GLU A 66 -14.88 24.29 3.62
CA GLU A 66 -16.25 24.61 4.01
C GLU A 66 -17.11 23.33 4.06
N VAL A 67 -17.47 22.91 5.26
CA VAL A 67 -18.48 21.86 5.45
C VAL A 67 -19.87 22.49 5.29
N PRO A 68 -20.75 21.98 4.41
CA PRO A 68 -22.08 22.55 4.21
C PRO A 68 -22.84 22.73 5.55
N ILE A 69 -23.52 23.86 5.69
CA ILE A 69 -24.28 24.20 6.91
C ILE A 69 -25.37 23.19 7.29
N THR A 70 -25.76 22.33 6.35
CA THR A 70 -26.71 21.23 6.55
C THR A 70 -26.12 20.05 7.33
N ILE A 71 -24.79 19.98 7.50
CA ILE A 71 -24.10 18.93 8.23
C ILE A 71 -23.82 19.43 9.66
N LYS A 72 -24.22 18.62 10.66
CA LYS A 72 -23.88 18.88 12.06
C LYS A 72 -22.40 18.63 12.29
N ASN A 73 -21.78 19.48 13.12
CA ASN A 73 -20.35 19.46 13.41
C ASN A 73 -19.51 19.71 12.15
N GLN A 74 -19.38 21.00 11.79
CA GLN A 74 -18.66 21.45 10.58
C GLN A 74 -17.13 21.31 10.71
N VAL A 75 -16.63 20.88 11.86
CA VAL A 75 -15.20 20.65 12.08
C VAL A 75 -14.86 19.24 11.62
N ILE A 76 -13.93 19.14 10.66
CA ILE A 76 -13.37 17.86 10.24
C ILE A 76 -12.30 17.45 11.27
N ASP A 77 -12.48 16.29 11.89
CA ASP A 77 -11.45 15.70 12.76
C ASP A 77 -10.33 15.08 11.90
N VAL A 78 -9.33 15.89 11.61
CA VAL A 78 -8.15 15.49 10.82
C VAL A 78 -7.39 14.33 11.47
N GLY A 79 -7.37 14.26 12.81
CA GLY A 79 -6.69 13.19 13.54
C GLY A 79 -7.33 11.83 13.29
N LEU A 80 -8.67 11.79 13.29
CA LEU A 80 -9.43 10.57 12.98
C LEU A 80 -9.21 10.11 11.53
N ILE A 81 -9.24 11.02 10.56
CA ILE A 81 -9.03 10.70 9.14
C ILE A 81 -7.60 10.21 8.89
N LEU A 82 -6.59 10.84 9.51
CA LEU A 82 -5.21 10.38 9.45
C LEU A 82 -5.03 8.98 10.06
N GLY A 83 -5.73 8.67 11.15
CA GLY A 83 -5.73 7.34 11.76
C GLY A 83 -6.21 6.26 10.79
N ILE A 84 -7.26 6.55 10.01
CA ILE A 84 -7.78 5.64 8.97
C ILE A 84 -6.76 5.51 7.82
N ALA A 85 -6.22 6.63 7.34
CA ALA A 85 -5.22 6.60 6.27
C ALA A 85 -3.98 5.78 6.65
N LEU A 86 -3.56 5.86 7.91
CA LEU A 86 -2.44 5.07 8.45
C LEU A 86 -2.76 3.57 8.48
N GLN A 87 -3.96 3.18 8.91
CA GLN A 87 -4.37 1.76 8.96
C GLN A 87 -4.46 1.12 7.57
N LEU A 88 -4.78 1.91 6.55
CA LEU A 88 -4.88 1.43 5.17
C LEU A 88 -3.54 1.37 4.43
N PHE A 89 -2.49 1.92 5.01
CA PHE A 89 -1.20 2.05 4.35
C PHE A 89 -0.52 0.67 4.22
N PRO A 90 -0.29 0.16 2.99
CA PRO A 90 0.16 -1.22 2.77
C PRO A 90 1.69 -1.34 2.91
N ILE A 91 2.20 -1.12 4.13
CA ILE A 91 3.65 -1.13 4.44
C ILE A 91 4.28 -2.48 4.13
N ASP A 92 3.63 -3.58 4.52
CA ASP A 92 4.16 -4.93 4.36
C ASP A 92 4.23 -5.31 2.87
N GLU A 93 3.28 -4.84 2.07
CA GLU A 93 3.27 -5.03 0.63
C GLU A 93 4.31 -4.15 -0.09
N PHE A 94 4.60 -2.95 0.43
CA PHE A 94 5.72 -2.14 -0.07
C PHE A 94 7.08 -2.80 0.22
N GLU A 95 7.23 -3.44 1.38
CA GLU A 95 8.42 -4.23 1.70
C GLU A 95 8.58 -5.40 0.71
N LEU A 96 7.50 -6.12 0.43
CA LEU A 96 7.50 -7.17 -0.60
C LEU A 96 7.93 -6.63 -1.97
N LEU A 97 7.40 -5.49 -2.41
CA LEU A 97 7.79 -4.89 -3.70
C LEU A 97 9.27 -4.51 -3.73
N ASN A 98 9.82 -4.01 -2.61
CA ASN A 98 11.23 -3.71 -2.48
C ASN A 98 12.10 -4.98 -2.59
N GLU A 99 11.72 -6.05 -1.88
CA GLU A 99 12.41 -7.35 -1.95
C GLU A 99 12.36 -7.95 -3.36
N ILE A 100 11.22 -7.86 -4.05
CA ILE A 100 11.10 -8.28 -5.45
C ILE A 100 12.07 -7.49 -6.35
N SER A 101 12.19 -6.17 -6.14
CA SER A 101 13.09 -5.33 -6.94
C SER A 101 14.58 -5.70 -6.77
N ILE A 102 14.95 -6.18 -5.58
CA ILE A 102 16.30 -6.67 -5.26
C ILE A 102 16.54 -8.05 -5.88
N LEU A 103 15.54 -8.93 -5.83
CA LEU A 103 15.62 -10.29 -6.38
C LEU A 103 15.61 -10.32 -7.91
N PHE A 104 14.95 -9.36 -8.54
CA PHE A 104 14.82 -9.21 -9.99
C PHE A 104 15.26 -7.82 -10.43
N PRO A 105 16.55 -7.50 -10.32
CA PRO A 105 17.05 -6.19 -10.74
C PRO A 105 16.83 -6.02 -12.24
N ALA A 106 16.39 -4.83 -12.65
CA ALA A 106 16.25 -4.51 -14.06
C ALA A 106 17.61 -4.72 -14.76
N VAL A 107 17.66 -5.60 -15.75
CA VAL A 107 18.86 -5.83 -16.55
C VAL A 107 19.22 -4.51 -17.24
N SER A 108 20.26 -3.83 -16.75
CA SER A 108 20.85 -2.73 -17.48
C SER A 108 21.45 -3.29 -18.77
N LYS A 109 20.97 -2.81 -19.91
CA LYS A 109 21.49 -3.15 -21.24
C LYS A 109 22.96 -2.73 -21.35
N ASN A 110 23.87 -3.64 -21.05
CA ASN A 110 25.28 -3.53 -21.39
C ASN A 110 25.68 -4.78 -22.20
N GLU A 111 25.08 -4.99 -23.38
CA GLU A 111 25.47 -6.07 -24.30
C GLU A 111 25.83 -5.61 -25.73
N ASP A 112 25.92 -4.30 -26.00
CA ASP A 112 26.38 -3.80 -27.31
C ASP A 112 27.75 -3.11 -27.21
N GLU A 113 28.84 -3.86 -26.97
CA GLU A 113 30.19 -3.32 -27.28
C GLU A 113 31.30 -4.33 -27.60
N ASN A 114 31.03 -5.65 -27.73
CA ASN A 114 32.08 -6.63 -28.07
C ASN A 114 31.82 -7.45 -29.34
N ILE A 115 31.23 -6.82 -30.36
CA ILE A 115 31.34 -7.28 -31.75
C ILE A 115 31.86 -6.11 -32.58
N ILE A 116 33.19 -6.06 -32.73
CA ILE A 116 34.03 -5.48 -33.81
C ILE A 116 35.37 -5.14 -33.14
N LYS A 117 36.26 -6.12 -33.02
CA LYS A 117 37.73 -6.00 -33.22
C LYS A 117 38.30 -7.43 -33.32
N LYS A 118 38.16 -8.03 -34.50
CA LYS A 118 39.02 -9.12 -34.95
C LYS A 118 39.68 -8.69 -36.25
#